data_AF-A0A5C3LQ35-F1
#
_entry.id   AF-A0A5C3LQ35-F1
#
_cell.length_a   1.000
_cell.length_b   1.000
_cell.length_c   1.000
_cell.angle_alpha   90.00
_cell.angle_beta   90.00
_cell.angle_gamma   90.00
#
_symmetry.space_group_name_H-M   'P 1'
#
loop_
_entity.id
_entity.type
_entity.pdbx_description
1 polymer ?
#
loop_
_entity_poly.entity_id
_entity_poly.type
_entity_poly.pdbx_seq_one_letter_code
_entity_poly.pdbx_strand_id
1 'polypeptide(L)' 'MGGIGKTQIALKFTEETIKQYTHIFWVDATDKETISASLKGISSIPEAKNDAVAENVESVLNWIGSL' A
#
# COMPACT_ATOMS: atom_id res chain seq x y z
N MET A 1 3.05 25.26 2.01
CA MET A 1 3.64 25.23 0.66
C MET A 1 3.98 23.79 0.30
N GLY A 2 3.01 23.05 -0.24
CA GLY A 2 3.17 21.64 -0.62
C GLY A 2 3.89 21.51 -1.95
N GLY A 3 5.21 21.32 -1.89
CA GLY A 3 6.12 21.32 -3.03
C GLY A 3 5.76 20.33 -4.13
N ILE A 4 5.72 20.85 -5.35
CA ILE A 4 5.55 20.19 -6.64
C ILE A 4 6.52 19.00 -6.75
N GLY A 5 6.04 17.87 -7.27
CA GLY A 5 6.90 16.76 -7.71
C GLY A 5 7.14 15.63 -6.71
N LYS A 6 6.72 15.72 -5.43
CA LYS A 6 6.91 14.61 -4.46
C LYS A 6 6.24 13.32 -4.91
N THR A 7 4.99 13.40 -5.35
CA THR A 7 4.27 12.24 -5.89
C THR A 7 4.96 11.70 -7.13
N GLN A 8 5.41 12.57 -8.04
CA GLN A 8 6.17 12.16 -9.22
C GLN A 8 7.49 11.45 -8.88
N ILE A 9 8.22 11.91 -7.85
CA ILE A 9 9.44 11.24 -7.39
C ILE A 9 9.13 9.84 -6.83
N ALA A 10 8.07 9.71 -6.02
CA ALA A 10 7.65 8.40 -5.49
C ALA A 10 7.21 7.42 -6.60
N LEU A 11 6.50 7.92 -7.61
CA LEU A 11 6.13 7.14 -8.79
C LEU A 11 7.38 6.71 -9.58
N LYS A 12 8.32 7.63 -9.81
CA LYS A 12 9.54 7.32 -10.55
C LYS A 12 10.40 6.28 -9.86
N PHE A 13 10.54 6.39 -8.53
CA PHE A 13 11.25 5.41 -7.73
C PHE A 13 10.61 4.02 -7.85
N THR A 14 9.29 3.94 -7.82
CA THR A 14 8.55 2.68 -7.99
C THR A 14 8.83 2.05 -9.36
N GLU A 15 8.78 2.85 -10.44
CA GLU A 15 9.10 2.38 -11.80
C GLU A 15 10.51 1.78 -11.90
N GLU A 16 11.50 2.43 -11.30
CA GLU A 16 12.91 2.03 -11.36
C GLU A 16 13.21 0.80 -10.50
N THR A 17 12.44 0.58 -9.44
CA THR A 17 12.68 -0.48 -8.45
C THR A 17 11.69 -1.64 -8.53
N ILE A 18 10.72 -1.61 -9.47
CA ILE A 18 9.66 -2.63 -9.55
C ILE A 18 10.16 -4.07 -9.71
N LYS A 19 11.38 -4.26 -10.24
CA LYS A 19 12.01 -5.59 -10.36
C LYS A 19 12.75 -6.05 -9.10
N GLN A 20 12.93 -5.16 -8.11
CA GLN A 20 13.68 -5.41 -6.88
C GLN A 20 12.77 -5.79 -5.71
N TYR A 21 11.49 -5.47 -5.79
CA TYR A 21 10.50 -5.76 -4.76
C TYR A 21 9.42 -6.69 -5.31
N THR A 22 9.05 -7.70 -4.52
CA THR A 22 7.94 -8.60 -4.85
C THR A 22 6.59 -7.90 -4.73
N HIS A 23 6.46 -6.97 -3.76
CA HIS A 23 5.23 -6.24 -3.49
C HIS A 23 5.52 -4.75 -3.28
N ILE A 24 4.67 -3.90 -3.87
CA ILE A 24 4.69 -2.44 -3.66
C ILE A 24 3.25 -1.99 -3.43
N PHE A 25 2.98 -1.37 -2.28
CA PHE A 25 1.66 -0.89 -1.90
C PHE A 25 1.62 0.64 -1.87
N TRP A 26 0.57 1.22 -2.45
CA TRP A 26 0.33 2.66 -2.39
C TRP A 26 -0.70 2.98 -1.31
N VAL A 27 -0.37 3.88 -0.39
CA VAL A 27 -1.24 4.28 0.73
C VAL A 27 -1.45 5.78 0.69
N ASP A 28 -2.71 6.21 0.70
CA ASP A 28 -3.06 7.63 0.85
C ASP A 28 -2.97 8.04 2.34
N ALA A 29 -1.91 8.79 2.65
CA ALA A 29 -1.59 9.25 3.99
C ALA A 29 -2.11 10.67 4.32
N THR A 30 -3.17 11.13 3.65
CA THR A 30 -3.76 12.46 3.88
C THR A 30 -4.24 12.66 5.32
N ASP A 31 -4.98 11.71 5.87
CA ASP A 31 -5.42 11.69 7.26
C ASP A 31 -5.59 10.24 7.78
N LYS A 32 -6.03 10.07 9.03
CA LYS A 32 -6.14 8.75 9.66
C LYS A 32 -7.19 7.87 8.96
N GLU A 33 -8.27 8.48 8.50
CA GLU A 33 -9.38 7.84 7.83
C GLU A 33 -8.94 7.35 6.44
N THR A 34 -8.21 8.17 5.67
CA THR A 34 -7.66 7.77 4.36
C THR A 34 -6.60 6.68 4.48
N ILE A 35 -5.76 6.72 5.52
CA ILE A 35 -4.78 5.64 5.80
C ILE A 35 -5.52 4.34 6.06
N SER A 36 -6.52 4.36 6.94
CA SER A 36 -7.31 3.18 7.29
C SER A 36 -8.04 2.60 6.09
N ALA A 37 -8.67 3.46 5.28
CA ALA A 37 -9.37 3.05 4.05
C ALA A 37 -8.40 2.46 3.01
N SER A 38 -7.25 3.11 2.80
CA SER A 38 -6.22 2.62 1.85
C SER A 38 -5.69 1.25 2.26
N LEU A 39 -5.36 1.07 3.55
CA LEU A 39 -4.86 -0.21 4.08
C LEU A 39 -5.92 -1.30 3.95
N LYS A 40 -7.17 -1.04 4.34
CA LYS A 40 -8.26 -2.01 4.14
C LYS A 40 -8.45 -2.37 2.66
N GLY A 41 -8.30 -1.40 1.75
CA GLY A 41 -8.37 -1.63 0.31
C GLY A 41 -7.36 -2.67 -0.19
N ILE A 42 -6.21 -2.85 0.48
CA ILE A 42 -5.21 -3.87 0.13
C ILE A 42 -5.80 -5.29 0.26
N SER A 43 -6.71 -5.54 1.22
CA SER A 43 -7.33 -6.87 1.35
C SER A 43 -8.20 -7.26 0.15
N SER A 44 -8.46 -6.34 -0.78
CA SER A 44 -9.25 -6.59 -1.98
C SER A 44 -8.44 -7.15 -3.15
N ILE A 45 -7.11 -7.11 -3.10
CA ILE A 45 -6.24 -7.62 -4.16
C ILE A 45 -6.27 -9.16 -4.19
N PRO A 46 -5.99 -9.79 -5.36
CA PRO A 46 -6.09 -11.24 -5.51
C PRO A 46 -5.25 -12.03 -4.50
N GLU A 47 -4.01 -11.62 -4.25
CA GLU A 47 -3.08 -12.30 -3.33
C GLU A 47 -3.61 -12.28 -1.90
N ALA A 48 -3.98 -11.11 -1.38
CA ALA A 48 -4.56 -10.97 -0.04
C ALA A 48 -5.89 -11.74 0.11
N LYS A 49 -6.71 -11.80 -0.95
CA LYS A 49 -7.93 -12.62 -0.96
C LYS A 49 -7.65 -14.11 -0.88
N ASN A 50 -6.64 -14.59 -1.62
CA ASN A 50 -6.23 -15.99 -1.59
C ASN A 50 -5.74 -16.40 -0.21
N ASP A 51 -5.08 -15.49 0.51
CA ASP A 51 -4.64 -15.69 1.89
C ASP A 51 -5.73 -15.41 2.94
N ALA A 52 -6.97 -15.18 2.50
CA ALA A 52 -8.12 -14.90 3.36
C ALA A 52 -7.91 -13.73 4.35
N VAL A 53 -7.16 -12.71 3.92
CA VAL A 53 -6.90 -11.50 4.72
C VAL A 53 -8.21 -10.76 4.99
N ALA A 54 -8.49 -10.48 6.26
CA ALA A 54 -9.69 -9.76 6.65
C ALA A 54 -9.61 -8.27 6.29
N GLU A 55 -10.76 -7.65 6.01
CA GLU A 55 -10.88 -6.22 5.66
C GLU A 55 -10.76 -5.30 6.89
N ASN A 56 -9.64 -5.43 7.62
CA ASN A 56 -9.29 -4.56 8.72
C ASN A 56 -7.78 -4.28 8.72
N VAL A 57 -7.40 -3.14 9.33
CA VAL A 57 -6.02 -2.63 9.29
C VAL A 57 -5.03 -3.61 9.91
N GLU A 58 -5.37 -4.22 11.04
CA GLU A 58 -4.48 -5.13 11.76
C GLU A 58 -4.16 -6.38 10.94
N SER A 59 -5.19 -7.02 10.37
CA SER A 59 -5.02 -8.19 9.52
C SER A 59 -4.17 -7.89 8.28
N VAL A 60 -4.39 -6.72 7.65
CA VAL A 60 -3.60 -6.31 6.48
C VAL A 60 -2.13 -6.07 6.86
N LEU A 61 -1.87 -5.37 7.97
CA LEU A 61 -0.50 -5.10 8.41
C LEU A 61 0.24 -6.39 8.80
N ASN A 62 -0.44 -7.31 9.48
CA ASN A 62 0.13 -8.61 9.82
C ASN A 62 0.45 -9.42 8.55
N TRP A 63 -0.42 -9.36 7.54
CA TRP A 63 -0.18 -10.01 6.25
C TRP A 63 1.03 -9.40 5.54
N ILE A 64 1.11 -8.07 5.41
CA ILE A 64 2.27 -7.38 4.81
C ILE A 64 3.57 -7.75 5.53
N GLY A 65 3.55 -7.86 6.85
CA GLY A 65 4.72 -8.25 7.64
C GLY A 65 5.14 -9.72 7.47
N SER A 66 4.30 -10.54 6.83
CA SER A 66 4.57 -11.97 6.56
C SER A 66 4.99 -12.28 5.11
N LEU A 67 4.92 -11.29 4.22
CA LEU A 67 5.33 -11.39 2.80
C LEU A 67 6.87 -11.37 2.66
#